data_AF-A0A1Q3SH16-F1
#
_entry.id   AF-A0A1Q3SH16-F1
#
_cell.length_a   1.000
_cell.length_b   1.000
_cell.length_c   1.000
_cell.angle_alpha   90.00
_cell.angle_beta   90.00
_cell.angle_gamma   90.00
#
_symmetry.space_group_name_H-M   'P 1'
#
loop_
_entity.id
_entity.type
_entity.pdbx_description
1 polymer ?
#
loop_
_entity_poly.entity_id
_entity_poly.type
_entity_poly.pdbx_seq_one_letter_code
_entity_poly.pdbx_strand_id
1 'polypeptide(L)'
;MRSWKIGLALVVVVALAVVAGGHLLQTSVASSPVISGCPVFPANNVWNTPISNLPVDPNSANFIASIGASTGLHPDFGSGTWDNFPIGIPYTTVPSNQTKVPVTFDYNDESDPGPYPIPPNAPVEGNPASGDRHVLVIQQGTCKLYETWASQKNSDNSWTAGSGAIFDLTSNALRPAGWTSADAAGLPIFPGLFRYDEVASGSINHALRFTIDNTRDSYIWPARHQASNSSNQNYPPMGQRFRLKANFDISGYPADVKVILTALKTYGMFVADNGSNWYLSGAPDPRWDNDELVTWLSKVKGSNFEAVDESSLMIDPNSAQAKGLAAAIAPVSGTPQGAVASAAFPNRLQALVTDIAGRPLSDQQVTFQAPTTGTTGAFAGNVSSYVTQTNASGIATSTAFTANGLTGSYIVTATVGDVTTPTTFQLKNLAGCAQPFVVTLSSDDGGSTVCGSLSRALLQGTTSTQISFDTTSMGGTELVVSGALPPVQAGVTLDGGSCDLLTGPSLSIRGNFSSGSSPGLVVMLGATVKNIRVSGFPGPQIQARAGGNSFKKCVWAAKSFP
;
A
#
# COMPACT_ATOMS: atom_id res chain seq x y z
N MET A 1 -52.46 -50.38 -20.00
CA MET A 1 -51.02 -50.47 -20.30
C MET A 1 -50.31 -49.28 -19.69
N ARG A 2 -49.17 -49.52 -19.03
CA ARG A 2 -48.29 -48.59 -18.28
C ARG A 2 -48.82 -48.14 -16.91
N SER A 3 -48.05 -48.10 -15.83
CA SER A 3 -46.89 -48.83 -15.32
C SER A 3 -46.59 -48.15 -13.99
N TRP A 4 -46.61 -48.88 -12.89
CA TRP A 4 -46.10 -48.42 -11.59
C TRP A 4 -44.62 -48.05 -11.74
N LYS A 5 -44.24 -46.84 -11.32
CA LYS A 5 -42.84 -46.53 -11.03
C LYS A 5 -42.73 -45.89 -9.64
N ILE A 6 -41.98 -46.63 -8.83
CA ILE A 6 -41.48 -46.33 -7.50
C ILE A 6 -40.67 -45.02 -7.57
N GLY A 7 -41.01 -44.07 -6.72
CA GLY A 7 -40.21 -42.84 -6.54
C GLY A 7 -38.94 -43.16 -5.76
N LEU A 8 -37.78 -43.04 -6.42
CA LEU A 8 -36.48 -42.99 -5.77
C LEU A 8 -36.36 -41.65 -5.02
N ALA A 9 -36.26 -41.70 -3.69
CA ALA A 9 -35.82 -40.56 -2.90
C ALA A 9 -34.28 -40.48 -2.98
N LEU A 10 -33.78 -39.56 -3.79
CA LEU A 10 -32.36 -39.20 -3.83
C LEU A 10 -32.12 -38.11 -2.78
N VAL A 11 -31.62 -38.50 -1.61
CA VAL A 11 -31.09 -37.55 -0.62
C VAL A 11 -29.72 -37.09 -1.13
N VAL A 12 -29.68 -35.93 -1.78
CA VAL A 12 -28.42 -35.24 -2.08
C VAL A 12 -27.97 -34.54 -0.80
N VAL A 13 -27.05 -35.14 -0.07
CA VAL A 13 -26.28 -34.46 0.98
C VAL A 13 -25.31 -33.53 0.25
N VAL A 14 -25.67 -32.25 0.14
CA VAL A 14 -24.74 -31.19 -0.26
C VAL A 14 -23.80 -30.97 0.91
N ALA A 15 -22.62 -31.60 0.86
CA ALA A 15 -21.51 -31.24 1.74
C ALA A 15 -21.05 -29.83 1.35
N LEU A 16 -21.37 -28.83 2.19
CA LEU A 16 -20.72 -27.52 2.13
C LEU A 16 -19.23 -27.70 2.48
N ALA A 17 -18.39 -27.81 1.46
CA ALA A 17 -16.98 -27.54 1.61
C ALA A 17 -16.80 -26.02 1.76
N VAL A 18 -16.60 -25.56 2.99
CA VAL A 18 -16.08 -24.22 3.25
C VAL A 18 -14.61 -24.24 2.83
N VAL A 19 -14.36 -23.95 1.56
CA VAL A 19 -13.02 -23.57 1.11
C VAL A 19 -12.78 -22.18 1.66
N ALA A 20 -12.02 -22.07 2.75
CA ALA A 20 -11.42 -20.83 3.20
C ALA A 20 -10.36 -20.41 2.16
N GLY A 21 -10.82 -19.93 1.02
CA GLY A 21 -9.99 -19.23 0.05
C GLY A 21 -9.59 -17.91 0.69
N GLY A 22 -8.32 -17.80 1.07
CA GLY A 22 -7.69 -16.50 1.30
C GLY A 22 -7.76 -15.74 -0.02
N HIS A 23 -8.83 -14.96 -0.20
CA HIS A 23 -8.87 -13.94 -1.22
C HIS A 23 -7.79 -12.93 -0.84
N LEU A 24 -6.63 -13.06 -1.46
CA LEU A 24 -5.76 -11.92 -1.68
C LEU A 24 -6.61 -10.92 -2.46
N LEU A 25 -7.20 -9.96 -1.75
CA LEU A 25 -7.71 -8.75 -2.36
C LEU A 25 -6.48 -8.10 -2.99
N GLN A 26 -6.28 -8.33 -4.28
CA GLN A 26 -5.43 -7.46 -5.09
C GLN A 26 -6.17 -6.12 -5.19
N THR A 27 -6.01 -5.29 -4.17
CA THR A 27 -6.29 -3.87 -4.28
C THR A 27 -5.34 -3.33 -5.33
N SER A 28 -5.86 -2.88 -6.47
CA SER A 28 -5.08 -2.14 -7.45
C SER A 28 -4.49 -0.92 -6.75
N VAL A 29 -3.18 -0.93 -6.52
CA VAL A 29 -2.45 0.18 -5.94
C VAL A 29 -2.61 1.38 -6.88
N ALA A 30 -3.22 2.47 -6.42
CA ALA A 30 -3.31 3.68 -7.23
C ALA A 30 -1.89 4.15 -7.60
N SER A 31 -1.54 4.19 -8.88
CA SER A 31 -0.25 4.70 -9.35
C SER A 31 -0.32 6.21 -9.57
N SER A 32 0.82 6.91 -9.47
CA SER A 32 0.90 8.29 -9.96
C SER A 32 0.35 8.39 -11.39
N PRO A 33 -0.33 9.49 -11.77
CA PRO A 33 -0.76 9.71 -13.13
C PRO A 33 0.44 9.61 -14.08
N VAL A 34 0.25 9.04 -15.27
CA VAL A 34 1.29 8.92 -16.30
C VAL A 34 0.80 9.57 -17.59
N ILE A 35 1.59 10.49 -18.13
CA ILE A 35 1.28 11.24 -19.35
C ILE A 35 2.43 11.02 -20.33
N SER A 36 2.13 10.42 -21.48
CA SER A 36 3.13 10.12 -22.52
C SER A 36 4.38 9.40 -21.99
N GLY A 37 4.18 8.46 -21.06
CA GLY A 37 5.27 7.69 -20.44
C GLY A 37 6.01 8.39 -19.30
N CYS A 38 5.61 9.60 -18.92
CA CYS A 38 6.17 10.32 -17.78
C CYS A 38 5.23 10.30 -16.57
N PRO A 39 5.70 9.95 -15.36
CA PRO A 39 4.90 10.14 -14.16
C PRO A 39 4.65 11.63 -13.95
N VAL A 40 3.51 11.99 -13.36
CA VAL A 40 3.23 13.34 -12.88
C VAL A 40 3.55 13.37 -11.39
N PHE A 41 4.84 13.54 -11.11
CA PHE A 41 5.48 13.45 -9.80
C PHE A 41 5.53 12.05 -9.17
N PRO A 42 6.50 11.81 -8.26
CA PRO A 42 6.54 10.60 -7.43
C PRO A 42 5.24 10.36 -6.67
N ALA A 43 4.96 9.10 -6.33
CA ALA A 43 3.75 8.75 -5.58
C ALA A 43 3.72 9.36 -4.16
N ASN A 44 4.89 9.62 -3.58
CA ASN A 44 5.07 10.30 -2.29
C ASN A 44 5.24 11.83 -2.42
N ASN A 45 4.87 12.41 -3.56
CA ASN A 45 4.79 13.85 -3.74
C ASN A 45 3.48 14.38 -3.13
N VAL A 46 3.49 15.60 -2.60
CA VAL A 46 2.31 16.29 -2.04
C VAL A 46 1.14 16.42 -3.03
N TRP A 47 1.41 16.54 -4.33
CA TRP A 47 0.37 16.49 -5.37
C TRP A 47 -0.35 15.14 -5.39
N ASN A 48 0.35 14.05 -5.11
CA ASN A 48 -0.18 12.69 -5.15
C ASN A 48 -0.53 12.15 -3.74
N THR A 49 -0.55 13.01 -2.71
CA THR A 49 -0.78 12.59 -1.32
C THR A 49 -2.23 12.82 -0.90
N PRO A 50 -2.94 11.82 -0.33
CA PRO A 50 -4.31 11.97 0.10
C PRO A 50 -4.36 12.73 1.43
N ILE A 51 -5.39 13.56 1.60
CA ILE A 51 -5.51 14.53 2.71
C ILE A 51 -6.81 14.39 3.50
N SER A 52 -7.63 13.38 3.23
CA SER A 52 -8.99 13.26 3.79
C SER A 52 -9.06 13.26 5.32
N ASN A 53 -7.98 12.84 5.97
CA ASN A 53 -7.88 12.72 7.43
C ASN A 53 -7.06 13.84 8.08
N LEU A 54 -6.57 14.82 7.32
CA LEU A 54 -5.84 15.95 7.90
C LEU A 54 -6.73 16.79 8.83
N PRO A 55 -6.16 17.41 9.87
CA PRO A 55 -6.89 18.38 10.67
C PRO A 55 -7.39 19.54 9.79
N VAL A 56 -8.59 20.02 10.12
CA VAL A 56 -9.13 21.25 9.52
C VAL A 56 -8.29 22.42 10.01
N ASP A 57 -7.93 23.32 9.10
CA ASP A 57 -7.22 24.54 9.44
C ASP A 57 -8.07 25.40 10.40
N PRO A 58 -7.53 25.88 11.53
CA PRO A 58 -8.28 26.67 12.50
C PRO A 58 -8.95 27.93 11.92
N ASN A 59 -8.42 28.49 10.83
CA ASN A 59 -8.92 29.67 10.16
C ASN A 59 -9.83 29.35 8.96
N SER A 60 -10.13 28.06 8.72
CA SER A 60 -10.93 27.61 7.57
C SER A 60 -12.24 28.37 7.40
N ALA A 61 -12.96 28.68 8.48
CA ALA A 61 -14.24 29.38 8.37
C ALA A 61 -14.10 30.80 7.79
N ASN A 62 -13.05 31.52 8.18
CA ASN A 62 -12.76 32.86 7.69
C ASN A 62 -12.30 32.83 6.23
N PHE A 63 -11.49 31.83 5.85
CA PHE A 63 -11.11 31.60 4.46
C PHE A 63 -12.33 31.33 3.57
N ILE A 64 -13.23 30.43 3.99
CA ILE A 64 -14.46 30.15 3.22
C ILE A 64 -15.35 31.40 3.11
N ALA A 65 -15.45 32.19 4.17
CA ALA A 65 -16.21 33.43 4.15
C ALA A 65 -15.61 34.49 3.21
N SER A 66 -14.27 34.61 3.13
CA SER A 66 -13.60 35.58 2.27
C SER A 66 -13.65 35.21 0.78
N ILE A 67 -13.60 33.92 0.44
CA ILE A 67 -13.73 33.45 -0.95
C ILE A 67 -15.21 33.45 -1.39
N GLY A 68 -16.13 33.09 -0.49
CA GLY A 68 -17.58 33.10 -0.73
C GLY A 68 -18.23 31.76 -0.43
N ALA A 69 -18.91 31.65 0.72
CA ALA A 69 -19.49 30.41 1.21
C ALA A 69 -20.72 29.90 0.40
N SER A 70 -21.44 30.80 -0.26
CA SER A 70 -22.62 30.49 -1.10
C SER A 70 -22.30 30.42 -2.60
N THR A 71 -21.08 30.79 -2.98
CA THR A 71 -20.59 30.71 -4.36
C THR A 71 -20.41 29.25 -4.76
N GLY A 72 -20.87 28.90 -5.96
CA GLY A 72 -20.68 27.56 -6.52
C GLY A 72 -19.32 27.44 -7.20
N LEU A 73 -18.81 26.22 -7.33
CA LEU A 73 -17.64 25.98 -8.17
C LEU A 73 -17.94 26.38 -9.62
N HIS A 74 -16.95 26.99 -10.27
CA HIS A 74 -17.00 27.31 -11.69
C HIS A 74 -15.95 26.49 -12.44
N PRO A 75 -16.34 25.65 -13.42
CA PRO A 75 -15.37 24.99 -14.29
C PRO A 75 -14.84 25.99 -15.32
N ASP A 76 -13.56 26.35 -15.17
CA ASP A 76 -12.83 27.17 -16.15
C ASP A 76 -12.08 26.26 -17.14
N PHE A 77 -12.81 25.28 -17.67
CA PHE A 77 -12.37 24.31 -18.67
C PHE A 77 -13.59 23.66 -19.32
N GLY A 78 -13.42 23.13 -20.54
CA GLY A 78 -14.50 22.44 -21.21
C GLY A 78 -14.20 22.09 -22.67
N SER A 79 -15.26 21.90 -23.44
CA SER A 79 -15.23 21.65 -24.87
C SER A 79 -15.43 22.93 -25.67
N GLY A 80 -14.89 22.95 -26.89
CA GLY A 80 -15.06 24.07 -27.82
C GLY A 80 -14.26 25.31 -27.43
N THR A 81 -14.83 26.48 -27.72
CA THR A 81 -14.14 27.77 -27.56
C THR A 81 -15.00 28.80 -26.83
N TRP A 82 -14.37 29.64 -26.02
CA TRP A 82 -14.90 30.89 -25.50
C TRP A 82 -14.10 32.06 -26.08
N ASP A 83 -14.78 33.09 -26.57
CA ASP A 83 -14.15 34.21 -27.30
C ASP A 83 -13.22 33.77 -28.47
N ASN A 84 -13.55 32.66 -29.13
CA ASN A 84 -12.75 32.01 -30.19
C ASN A 84 -11.48 31.27 -29.72
N PHE A 85 -11.26 31.10 -28.41
CA PHE A 85 -10.12 30.36 -27.86
C PHE A 85 -10.57 29.13 -27.07
N PRO A 86 -9.80 28.02 -27.07
CA PRO A 86 -10.16 26.83 -26.31
C PRO A 86 -10.46 27.12 -24.84
N ILE A 87 -11.49 26.47 -24.29
CA ILE A 87 -11.90 26.66 -22.88
C ILE A 87 -10.99 25.84 -21.95
N GLY A 88 -10.15 26.53 -21.17
CA GLY A 88 -9.20 25.94 -20.23
C GLY A 88 -7.75 26.08 -20.68
N ILE A 89 -6.83 25.44 -19.93
CA ILE A 89 -5.38 25.59 -20.11
C ILE A 89 -4.85 24.43 -20.98
N PRO A 90 -4.48 24.67 -22.25
CA PRO A 90 -3.96 23.62 -23.10
C PRO A 90 -2.52 23.26 -22.75
N TYR A 91 -2.16 22.01 -23.04
CA TYR A 91 -0.78 21.53 -22.94
C TYR A 91 -0.41 20.70 -24.18
N THR A 92 0.89 20.50 -24.40
CA THR A 92 1.39 19.62 -25.46
C THR A 92 2.55 18.77 -24.97
N THR A 93 2.75 17.63 -25.62
CA THR A 93 3.88 16.73 -25.37
C THR A 93 4.81 16.72 -26.57
N VAL A 94 6.11 16.76 -26.34
CA VAL A 94 7.13 16.77 -27.38
C VAL A 94 8.15 15.65 -27.18
N PRO A 95 8.76 15.11 -28.26
CA PRO A 95 9.80 14.11 -28.12
C PRO A 95 11.04 14.70 -27.45
N SER A 96 11.91 13.82 -26.93
CA SER A 96 13.16 14.22 -26.24
C SER A 96 14.10 15.04 -27.13
N ASN A 97 14.00 14.91 -28.45
CA ASN A 97 14.81 15.61 -29.44
C ASN A 97 14.16 16.91 -29.99
N GLN A 98 13.07 17.39 -29.40
CA GLN A 98 12.44 18.67 -29.78
C GLN A 98 13.46 19.81 -29.69
N THR A 99 13.64 20.52 -30.81
CA THR A 99 14.51 21.71 -30.87
C THR A 99 14.03 22.74 -29.86
N LYS A 100 14.96 23.24 -29.04
CA LYS A 100 14.70 24.30 -28.08
C LYS A 100 14.81 25.67 -28.75
N VAL A 101 13.92 26.57 -28.35
CA VAL A 101 13.88 27.96 -28.81
C VAL A 101 14.27 28.92 -27.68
N PRO A 102 14.94 30.05 -27.99
CA PRO A 102 15.19 31.09 -27.00
C PRO A 102 13.89 31.64 -26.42
N VAL A 103 13.89 31.89 -25.11
CA VAL A 103 12.80 32.58 -24.40
C VAL A 103 13.42 33.69 -23.56
N THR A 104 12.85 34.89 -23.62
CA THR A 104 13.21 36.03 -22.77
C THR A 104 12.09 36.29 -21.78
N PHE A 105 12.46 36.58 -20.53
CA PHE A 105 11.52 36.74 -19.42
C PHE A 105 11.49 38.17 -18.88
N ASP A 106 10.29 38.69 -18.59
CA ASP A 106 10.13 39.96 -17.87
C ASP A 106 10.58 39.79 -16.39
N TYR A 107 10.17 38.70 -15.75
CA TYR A 107 10.60 38.26 -14.41
C TYR A 107 11.79 37.30 -14.51
N ASN A 108 12.89 37.77 -15.13
CA ASN A 108 14.06 36.93 -15.40
C ASN A 108 14.71 36.36 -14.14
N ASP A 109 14.76 37.12 -13.04
CA ASP A 109 15.44 36.71 -11.80
C ASP A 109 14.67 35.65 -10.99
N GLU A 110 13.42 35.38 -11.36
CA GLU A 110 12.57 34.32 -10.79
C GLU A 110 12.17 33.25 -11.82
N SER A 111 12.83 33.25 -12.98
CA SER A 111 12.57 32.30 -14.08
C SER A 111 13.73 31.35 -14.28
N ASP A 112 13.42 30.10 -14.67
CA ASP A 112 14.48 29.19 -15.11
C ASP A 112 14.98 29.61 -16.49
N PRO A 113 16.29 29.85 -16.67
CA PRO A 113 16.82 30.35 -17.92
C PRO A 113 16.59 29.35 -19.06
N GLY A 114 16.26 29.88 -20.23
CA GLY A 114 16.06 29.08 -21.44
C GLY A 114 17.35 28.51 -22.04
N PRO A 115 17.25 27.81 -23.19
CA PRO A 115 16.08 27.72 -24.08
C PRO A 115 15.07 26.63 -23.70
N TYR A 116 13.83 26.73 -24.22
CA TYR A 116 12.69 25.85 -23.91
C TYR A 116 12.27 25.03 -25.14
N PRO A 117 11.79 23.78 -25.01
CA PRO A 117 11.40 22.92 -26.14
C PRO A 117 10.00 23.25 -26.69
N ILE A 118 9.68 24.54 -26.88
CA ILE A 118 8.36 24.98 -27.35
C ILE A 118 8.21 24.66 -28.85
N PRO A 119 7.25 23.80 -29.25
CA PRO A 119 7.06 23.48 -30.67
C PRO A 119 6.45 24.67 -31.43
N PRO A 120 6.66 24.78 -32.75
CA PRO A 120 6.13 25.92 -33.53
C PRO A 120 4.60 26.10 -33.47
N ASN A 121 3.87 25.01 -33.23
CA ASN A 121 2.42 24.93 -33.07
C ASN A 121 1.99 24.73 -31.61
N ALA A 122 2.81 25.13 -30.64
CA ALA A 122 2.44 25.08 -29.23
C ALA A 122 1.10 25.78 -29.00
N PRO A 123 0.14 25.14 -28.32
CA PRO A 123 -1.10 25.80 -27.97
C PRO A 123 -0.80 26.87 -26.91
N VAL A 124 -1.50 28.00 -27.03
CA VAL A 124 -1.44 29.13 -26.09
C VAL A 124 -2.83 29.28 -25.49
N GLU A 125 -2.90 29.41 -24.17
CA GLU A 125 -4.18 29.67 -23.50
C GLU A 125 -4.77 31.03 -23.88
N GLY A 126 -6.09 31.05 -24.07
CA GLY A 126 -6.85 32.29 -24.18
C GLY A 126 -6.48 33.13 -25.40
N ASN A 127 -6.93 34.39 -25.37
CA ASN A 127 -6.75 35.30 -26.48
C ASN A 127 -5.32 35.87 -26.50
N PRO A 128 -4.58 35.79 -27.63
CA PRO A 128 -3.27 36.43 -27.75
C PRO A 128 -3.27 37.93 -27.43
N ALA A 129 -4.40 38.61 -27.66
CA ALA A 129 -4.59 40.03 -27.34
C ALA A 129 -4.97 40.29 -25.87
N SER A 130 -5.47 39.28 -25.14
CA SER A 130 -5.94 39.42 -23.75
C SER A 130 -6.00 38.07 -23.02
N GLY A 131 -5.34 37.97 -21.87
CA GLY A 131 -5.34 36.76 -21.03
C GLY A 131 -3.93 36.36 -20.59
N ASP A 132 -3.84 35.27 -19.84
CA ASP A 132 -2.59 34.83 -19.25
C ASP A 132 -1.62 34.17 -20.22
N ARG A 133 -2.11 33.65 -21.36
CA ARG A 133 -1.28 33.09 -22.44
C ARG A 133 -0.28 32.06 -21.94
N HIS A 134 -0.76 31.12 -21.12
CA HIS A 134 0.06 30.02 -20.65
C HIS A 134 0.46 29.10 -21.80
N VAL A 135 1.71 28.60 -21.75
CA VAL A 135 2.21 27.55 -22.66
C VAL A 135 2.83 26.44 -21.81
N LEU A 136 2.25 25.24 -21.90
CA LEU A 136 2.64 24.08 -21.11
C LEU A 136 3.19 22.99 -22.04
N VAL A 137 4.44 22.59 -21.84
CA VAL A 137 5.14 21.62 -22.68
C VAL A 137 5.77 20.52 -21.83
N ILE A 138 5.39 19.27 -22.06
CA ILE A 138 6.01 18.11 -21.44
C ILE A 138 6.97 17.46 -22.42
N GLN A 139 8.25 17.41 -22.05
CA GLN A 139 9.27 16.73 -22.84
C GLN A 139 9.37 15.26 -22.45
N GLN A 140 9.05 14.37 -23.38
CA GLN A 140 9.16 12.92 -23.20
C GLN A 140 10.62 12.50 -22.98
N GLY A 141 10.83 11.39 -22.29
CA GLY A 141 12.15 10.83 -21.98
C GLY A 141 12.87 11.52 -20.83
N THR A 142 12.95 12.86 -20.83
CA THR A 142 13.46 13.63 -19.67
C THR A 142 12.40 13.87 -18.61
N CYS A 143 11.12 13.77 -18.97
CA CYS A 143 9.98 14.03 -18.10
C CYS A 143 10.02 15.39 -17.42
N LYS A 144 10.52 16.39 -18.17
CA LYS A 144 10.49 17.79 -17.76
C LYS A 144 9.24 18.46 -18.27
N LEU A 145 8.57 19.18 -17.38
CA LEU A 145 7.47 20.09 -17.66
C LEU A 145 8.05 21.51 -17.74
N TYR A 146 7.71 22.21 -18.82
CA TYR A 146 8.08 23.58 -19.10
C TYR A 146 6.80 24.41 -19.15
N GLU A 147 6.72 25.45 -18.34
CA GLU A 147 5.53 26.31 -18.28
C GLU A 147 5.96 27.77 -18.36
N THR A 148 5.24 28.56 -19.15
CA THR A 148 5.46 30.00 -19.26
C THR A 148 4.15 30.76 -19.14
N TRP A 149 4.19 31.93 -18.50
CA TRP A 149 3.07 32.88 -18.41
C TRP A 149 3.32 34.11 -19.29
N ALA A 150 2.24 34.78 -19.73
CA ALA A 150 2.24 35.94 -20.61
C ALA A 150 2.97 35.72 -21.95
N SER A 151 2.93 34.49 -22.48
CA SER A 151 3.75 34.04 -23.61
C SER A 151 3.36 34.72 -24.94
N GLN A 152 4.36 35.17 -25.68
CA GLN A 152 4.24 35.80 -26.99
C GLN A 152 5.32 35.27 -27.93
N LYS A 153 4.89 34.80 -29.11
CA LYS A 153 5.81 34.31 -30.14
C LYS A 153 6.30 35.48 -30.99
N ASN A 154 7.61 35.63 -31.10
CA ASN A 154 8.25 36.65 -31.92
C ASN A 154 8.35 36.21 -33.40
N SER A 155 8.60 37.18 -34.30
CA SER A 155 8.69 36.94 -35.75
C SER A 155 9.87 36.05 -36.16
N ASP A 156 10.92 35.96 -35.33
CA ASP A 156 12.09 35.11 -35.52
C ASP A 156 11.95 33.70 -34.91
N ASN A 157 10.75 33.34 -34.43
CA ASN A 157 10.42 32.12 -33.69
C ASN A 157 11.01 32.00 -32.28
N SER A 158 11.65 33.04 -31.75
CA SER A 158 11.88 33.15 -30.30
C SER A 158 10.57 33.48 -29.58
N TRP A 159 10.61 33.43 -28.25
CA TRP A 159 9.47 33.79 -27.41
C TRP A 159 9.85 34.85 -26.37
N THR A 160 8.88 35.69 -26.05
CA THR A 160 8.90 36.55 -24.86
C THR A 160 7.81 36.06 -23.92
N ALA A 161 8.10 35.97 -22.63
CA ALA A 161 7.15 35.55 -21.62
C ALA A 161 7.35 36.40 -20.37
N GLY A 162 6.34 36.49 -19.51
CA GLY A 162 6.49 37.14 -18.22
C GLY A 162 7.38 36.31 -17.30
N SER A 163 7.09 35.01 -17.16
CA SER A 163 7.88 34.07 -16.35
C SER A 163 8.04 32.72 -17.06
N GLY A 164 9.03 31.94 -16.61
CA GLY A 164 9.26 30.57 -17.08
C GLY A 164 9.71 29.64 -15.96
N ALA A 165 9.10 28.46 -15.90
CA ALA A 165 9.38 27.45 -14.89
C ALA A 165 9.61 26.06 -15.51
N ILE A 166 10.60 25.35 -14.97
CA ILE A 166 10.93 23.98 -15.35
C ILE A 166 10.76 23.07 -14.12
N PHE A 167 9.93 22.04 -14.27
CA PHE A 167 9.71 21.03 -13.24
C PHE A 167 10.17 19.67 -13.74
N ASP A 168 10.86 18.91 -12.88
CA ASP A 168 11.17 17.51 -13.12
C ASP A 168 10.03 16.65 -12.54
N LEU A 169 9.21 16.07 -13.42
CA LEU A 169 8.06 15.28 -13.02
C LEU A 169 8.44 13.92 -12.40
N THR A 170 9.73 13.57 -12.32
CA THR A 170 10.22 12.38 -11.62
C THR A 170 10.76 12.69 -10.23
N SER A 171 10.74 13.97 -9.83
CA SER A 171 11.38 14.47 -8.61
C SER A 171 10.40 15.07 -7.62
N ASN A 172 10.83 15.15 -6.36
CA ASN A 172 10.16 15.94 -5.32
C ASN A 172 10.80 17.33 -5.13
N ALA A 173 11.72 17.75 -6.00
CA ALA A 173 12.32 19.08 -5.90
C ALA A 173 11.27 20.18 -6.10
N LEU A 174 11.23 21.15 -5.18
CA LEU A 174 10.47 22.39 -5.34
C LEU A 174 11.31 23.45 -6.04
N ARG A 175 10.66 24.47 -6.59
CA ARG A 175 11.35 25.70 -7.04
C ARG A 175 12.07 26.39 -5.86
N PRO A 176 13.08 27.24 -6.12
CA PRO A 176 13.66 28.09 -5.08
C PRO A 176 12.59 28.84 -4.29
N ALA A 177 12.79 28.99 -2.98
CA ALA A 177 11.85 29.76 -2.15
C ALA A 177 11.82 31.22 -2.60
N GLY A 178 10.63 31.80 -2.70
CA GLY A 178 10.42 33.17 -3.16
C GLY A 178 10.37 33.33 -4.68
N TRP A 179 10.50 32.27 -5.47
CA TRP A 179 10.38 32.35 -6.93
C TRP A 179 8.94 32.06 -7.37
N THR A 180 8.38 32.96 -8.18
CA THR A 180 7.15 32.69 -8.93
C THR A 180 7.32 31.58 -9.98
N SER A 181 6.24 31.27 -10.70
CA SER A 181 6.25 30.38 -11.86
C SER A 181 5.28 30.88 -12.93
N ALA A 182 4.88 30.02 -13.87
CA ALA A 182 3.73 30.33 -14.71
C ALA A 182 2.43 30.43 -13.89
N ASP A 183 2.37 29.77 -12.73
CA ASP A 183 1.37 29.95 -11.68
C ASP A 183 1.89 30.95 -10.62
N ALA A 184 1.05 31.86 -10.11
CA ALA A 184 1.52 32.89 -9.18
C ALA A 184 2.05 32.35 -7.83
N ALA A 185 1.58 31.18 -7.38
CA ALA A 185 2.04 30.52 -6.17
C ALA A 185 3.46 29.90 -6.28
N GLY A 186 4.10 29.93 -7.45
CA GLY A 186 5.34 29.19 -7.70
C GLY A 186 5.12 27.68 -7.81
N LEU A 187 3.89 27.25 -8.08
CA LEU A 187 3.46 25.87 -8.27
C LEU A 187 3.41 25.51 -9.76
N PRO A 188 3.53 24.23 -10.13
CA PRO A 188 3.28 23.82 -11.51
C PRO A 188 1.77 23.83 -11.82
N ILE A 189 1.37 24.31 -13.00
CA ILE A 189 -0.02 24.37 -13.45
C ILE A 189 -0.51 22.97 -13.85
N PHE A 190 0.22 22.28 -14.73
CA PHE A 190 -0.20 21.02 -15.36
C PHE A 190 -0.64 19.94 -14.36
N PRO A 191 0.08 19.70 -13.25
CA PRO A 191 -0.30 18.69 -12.26
C PRO A 191 -1.62 19.01 -11.54
N GLY A 192 -2.06 20.28 -11.54
CA GLY A 192 -3.31 20.70 -10.94
C GLY A 192 -4.52 20.73 -11.88
N LEU A 193 -4.35 20.42 -13.18
CA LEU A 193 -5.42 20.48 -14.17
C LEU A 193 -6.35 19.26 -14.10
N PHE A 194 -7.66 19.50 -14.20
CA PHE A 194 -8.60 18.46 -14.60
C PHE A 194 -8.31 17.97 -16.03
N ARG A 195 -8.26 16.66 -16.24
CA ARG A 195 -8.08 16.06 -17.57
C ARG A 195 -9.19 15.03 -17.85
N TYR A 196 -9.74 15.09 -19.05
CA TYR A 196 -10.88 14.25 -19.43
C TYR A 196 -10.57 12.76 -19.29
N ASP A 197 -9.39 12.31 -19.73
CA ASP A 197 -9.02 10.90 -19.70
C ASP A 197 -8.99 10.31 -18.28
N GLU A 198 -8.66 11.12 -17.27
CA GLU A 198 -8.68 10.68 -15.87
C GLU A 198 -10.11 10.53 -15.36
N VAL A 199 -10.97 11.51 -15.65
CA VAL A 199 -12.40 11.44 -15.31
C VAL A 199 -13.06 10.24 -15.99
N ALA A 200 -12.83 10.06 -17.29
CA ALA A 200 -13.35 8.93 -18.05
C ALA A 200 -12.81 7.57 -17.58
N SER A 201 -11.59 7.53 -17.02
CA SER A 201 -11.01 6.32 -16.42
C SER A 201 -11.57 5.99 -15.03
N GLY A 202 -12.35 6.90 -14.43
CA GLY A 202 -13.01 6.70 -13.15
C GLY A 202 -12.23 7.17 -11.92
N SER A 203 -11.04 7.75 -12.07
CA SER A 203 -10.25 8.26 -10.94
C SER A 203 -9.31 9.39 -11.34
N ILE A 204 -9.26 10.45 -10.52
CA ILE A 204 -8.18 11.43 -10.51
C ILE A 204 -7.39 11.18 -9.23
N ASN A 205 -6.09 10.87 -9.36
CA ASN A 205 -5.25 10.41 -8.26
C ASN A 205 -4.23 11.46 -7.79
N HIS A 206 -4.58 12.74 -7.96
CA HIS A 206 -3.75 13.87 -7.61
C HIS A 206 -4.59 15.06 -7.17
N ALA A 207 -3.94 16.03 -6.54
CA ALA A 207 -4.48 17.31 -6.17
C ALA A 207 -4.78 18.17 -7.38
N LEU A 208 -5.73 19.07 -7.22
CA LEU A 208 -6.13 20.00 -8.26
C LEU A 208 -5.67 21.42 -7.89
N ARG A 209 -5.88 22.38 -8.80
CA ARG A 209 -5.69 23.81 -8.51
C ARG A 209 -6.99 24.58 -8.68
N PHE A 210 -7.08 25.71 -7.98
CA PHE A 210 -8.14 26.68 -8.16
C PHE A 210 -7.65 28.09 -7.86
N THR A 211 -8.40 29.08 -8.32
CA THR A 211 -8.10 30.50 -8.06
C THR A 211 -9.06 31.10 -7.03
N ILE A 212 -8.61 32.17 -6.38
CA ILE A 212 -9.42 33.02 -5.50
C ILE A 212 -9.12 34.48 -5.77
N ASP A 213 -10.04 35.39 -5.45
CA ASP A 213 -9.85 36.82 -5.77
C ASP A 213 -8.78 37.49 -4.90
N ASN A 214 -8.71 37.10 -3.62
CA ASN A 214 -7.77 37.73 -2.68
C ASN A 214 -7.01 36.69 -1.86
N THR A 215 -5.68 36.76 -1.96
CA THR A 215 -4.74 36.12 -1.03
C THR A 215 -4.10 37.14 -0.10
N ARG A 216 -3.51 36.68 1.00
CA ARG A 216 -2.63 37.50 1.85
C ARG A 216 -1.18 37.45 1.36
N ASP A 217 -0.36 38.38 1.83
CA ASP A 217 1.09 38.50 1.56
C ASP A 217 1.89 37.40 2.27
N SER A 218 1.62 36.15 1.91
CA SER A 218 2.35 34.97 2.37
C SER A 218 2.00 33.76 1.53
N TYR A 219 2.88 32.76 1.56
CA TYR A 219 2.63 31.42 1.04
C TYR A 219 2.98 30.38 2.10
N ILE A 220 2.40 29.18 1.95
CA ILE A 220 2.74 28.02 2.77
C ILE A 220 3.15 26.85 1.87
N TRP A 221 3.91 25.90 2.44
CA TRP A 221 4.32 24.70 1.72
C TRP A 221 3.10 23.98 1.09
N PRO A 222 3.18 23.51 -0.17
CA PRO A 222 4.38 23.47 -1.04
C PRO A 222 4.58 24.70 -1.94
N ALA A 223 3.73 25.73 -1.87
CA ALA A 223 3.89 26.94 -2.65
C ALA A 223 5.21 27.65 -2.30
N ARG A 224 5.70 28.44 -3.25
CA ARG A 224 7.02 29.10 -3.20
C ARG A 224 6.93 30.61 -3.30
N HIS A 225 5.75 31.16 -3.61
CA HIS A 225 5.57 32.57 -3.88
C HIS A 225 4.16 33.05 -3.53
N GLN A 226 4.00 34.36 -3.29
CA GLN A 226 2.77 35.05 -2.91
C GLN A 226 2.37 36.07 -3.98
N ALA A 227 1.07 36.34 -4.17
CA ALA A 227 0.59 37.22 -5.24
C ALA A 227 -0.13 38.49 -4.75
N SER A 228 0.11 38.90 -3.50
CA SER A 228 -0.62 39.99 -2.85
C SER A 228 0.26 40.69 -1.82
N ASN A 229 -0.07 41.93 -1.48
CA ASN A 229 0.53 42.72 -0.40
C ASN A 229 -0.43 42.89 0.80
N SER A 230 -1.56 42.17 0.81
CA SER A 230 -2.57 42.26 1.87
C SER A 230 -2.12 41.53 3.13
N SER A 231 -2.15 42.20 4.28
CA SER A 231 -1.87 41.58 5.59
C SER A 231 -3.10 40.94 6.25
N ASN A 232 -4.25 40.89 5.56
CA ASN A 232 -5.50 40.37 6.12
C ASN A 232 -5.41 38.86 6.38
N GLN A 233 -5.37 38.46 7.65
CA GLN A 233 -5.25 37.05 8.03
C GLN A 233 -6.47 36.20 7.63
N ASN A 234 -7.61 36.81 7.29
CA ASN A 234 -8.80 36.12 6.78
C ASN A 234 -8.69 35.73 5.30
N TYR A 235 -7.67 36.20 4.58
CA TYR A 235 -7.37 35.75 3.23
C TYR A 235 -6.44 34.53 3.27
N PRO A 236 -6.71 33.48 2.48
CA PRO A 236 -5.82 32.34 2.39
C PRO A 236 -4.41 32.76 1.93
N PRO A 237 -3.34 32.13 2.43
CA PRO A 237 -2.03 32.19 1.78
C PRO A 237 -2.04 31.41 0.46
N MET A 238 -1.12 31.73 -0.44
CA MET A 238 -0.83 30.85 -1.58
C MET A 238 -0.39 29.47 -1.09
N GLY A 239 -0.79 28.42 -1.80
CA GLY A 239 -0.55 27.03 -1.41
C GLY A 239 -1.51 26.49 -0.35
N GLN A 240 -2.46 27.28 0.17
CA GLN A 240 -3.47 26.74 1.09
C GLN A 240 -4.27 25.63 0.40
N ARG A 241 -4.33 24.47 1.05
CA ARG A 241 -5.09 23.32 0.55
C ARG A 241 -6.53 23.34 1.08
N PHE A 242 -7.48 23.11 0.18
CA PHE A 242 -8.90 22.92 0.48
C PHE A 242 -9.34 21.53 0.07
N ARG A 243 -10.21 20.90 0.87
CA ARG A 243 -10.89 19.65 0.51
C ARG A 243 -12.40 19.79 0.56
N LEU A 244 -13.09 19.00 -0.25
CA LEU A 244 -14.53 18.80 -0.11
C LEU A 244 -14.78 18.01 1.18
N LYS A 245 -15.75 18.45 2.00
CA LYS A 245 -16.06 17.80 3.28
C LYS A 245 -16.44 16.34 3.10
N ALA A 246 -15.95 15.48 3.99
CA ALA A 246 -16.21 14.04 3.93
C ALA A 246 -17.72 13.72 3.93
N ASN A 247 -18.52 14.47 4.70
CA ASN A 247 -19.96 14.29 4.85
C ASN A 247 -20.82 14.89 3.73
N PHE A 248 -20.23 15.56 2.74
CA PHE A 248 -20.99 16.06 1.59
C PHE A 248 -21.49 14.89 0.74
N ASP A 249 -22.81 14.75 0.56
CA ASP A 249 -23.38 13.65 -0.20
C ASP A 249 -23.18 13.86 -1.71
N ILE A 250 -22.48 12.92 -2.34
CA ILE A 250 -22.23 12.93 -3.79
C ILE A 250 -23.08 11.88 -4.53
N SER A 251 -23.90 11.08 -3.83
CA SER A 251 -24.63 9.95 -4.41
C SER A 251 -25.58 10.35 -5.55
N GLY A 252 -26.13 11.57 -5.50
CA GLY A 252 -27.02 12.12 -6.53
C GLY A 252 -26.34 12.74 -7.75
N TYR A 253 -25.01 12.81 -7.79
CA TYR A 253 -24.27 13.42 -8.90
C TYR A 253 -24.06 12.44 -10.07
N PRO A 254 -23.86 12.95 -11.32
CA PRO A 254 -23.43 12.14 -12.46
C PRO A 254 -22.12 11.40 -12.19
N ALA A 255 -21.86 10.33 -12.95
CA ALA A 255 -20.68 9.48 -12.75
C ALA A 255 -19.37 10.29 -12.88
N ASP A 256 -19.25 11.09 -13.93
CA ASP A 256 -18.05 11.88 -14.22
C ASP A 256 -17.81 12.95 -13.14
N VAL A 257 -18.89 13.62 -12.71
CA VAL A 257 -18.81 14.60 -11.61
C VAL A 257 -18.48 13.91 -10.28
N LYS A 258 -18.96 12.69 -10.02
CA LYS A 258 -18.57 11.94 -8.82
C LYS A 258 -17.07 11.65 -8.78
N VAL A 259 -16.43 11.41 -9.92
CA VAL A 259 -14.97 11.23 -9.99
C VAL A 259 -14.26 12.51 -9.54
N ILE A 260 -14.69 13.66 -10.06
CA ILE A 260 -14.18 14.99 -9.66
C ILE A 260 -14.36 15.23 -8.15
N LEU A 261 -15.58 15.01 -7.63
CA LEU A 261 -15.88 15.26 -6.21
C LEU A 261 -15.15 14.28 -5.29
N THR A 262 -14.94 13.05 -5.73
CA THR A 262 -14.12 12.06 -5.00
C THR A 262 -12.68 12.54 -4.92
N ALA A 263 -12.10 13.03 -6.02
CA ALA A 263 -10.75 13.60 -6.02
C ALA A 263 -10.64 14.82 -5.10
N LEU A 264 -11.64 15.70 -5.08
CA LEU A 264 -11.67 16.86 -4.18
C LEU A 264 -11.82 16.47 -2.69
N LYS A 265 -12.41 15.31 -2.37
CA LYS A 265 -12.41 14.76 -0.99
C LYS A 265 -11.07 14.10 -0.64
N THR A 266 -10.48 13.39 -1.60
CA THR A 266 -9.29 12.56 -1.36
C THR A 266 -8.02 13.39 -1.38
N TYR A 267 -7.84 14.20 -2.42
CA TYR A 267 -6.66 15.02 -2.64
C TYR A 267 -6.97 16.50 -2.45
N GLY A 268 -8.17 16.98 -2.75
CA GLY A 268 -8.48 18.41 -2.64
C GLY A 268 -7.73 19.26 -3.67
N MET A 269 -7.59 20.55 -3.39
CA MET A 269 -7.07 21.53 -4.35
C MET A 269 -6.30 22.67 -3.68
N PHE A 270 -5.27 23.16 -4.37
CA PHE A 270 -4.41 24.25 -3.90
C PHE A 270 -4.91 25.61 -4.39
N VAL A 271 -4.86 26.61 -3.50
CA VAL A 271 -4.88 28.02 -3.88
C VAL A 271 -3.61 28.32 -4.66
N ALA A 272 -3.77 28.55 -5.95
CA ALA A 272 -2.67 28.60 -6.91
C ALA A 272 -2.42 30.01 -7.47
N ASP A 273 -3.48 30.80 -7.61
CA ASP A 273 -3.39 32.14 -8.19
C ASP A 273 -4.51 33.06 -7.67
N ASN A 274 -4.28 34.37 -7.82
CA ASN A 274 -5.29 35.40 -7.69
C ASN A 274 -6.08 35.51 -9.01
N GLY A 275 -7.34 35.12 -8.96
CA GLY A 275 -8.24 35.10 -10.11
C GLY A 275 -9.69 35.16 -9.64
N SER A 276 -10.61 34.43 -10.29
CA SER A 276 -12.00 34.42 -9.82
C SER A 276 -12.21 33.40 -8.71
N ASN A 277 -13.10 33.71 -7.76
CA ASN A 277 -13.41 32.84 -6.62
C ASN A 277 -14.01 31.49 -7.08
N TRP A 278 -13.41 30.40 -6.61
CA TRP A 278 -13.89 29.02 -6.85
C TRP A 278 -13.80 28.56 -8.31
N TYR A 279 -12.87 29.12 -9.08
CA TYR A 279 -12.63 28.71 -10.47
C TYR A 279 -11.67 27.53 -10.50
N LEU A 280 -12.14 26.43 -11.06
CA LEU A 280 -11.41 25.18 -11.24
C LEU A 280 -10.76 25.16 -12.61
N SER A 281 -9.47 24.86 -12.71
CA SER A 281 -8.77 24.85 -13.99
C SER A 281 -8.57 23.43 -14.53
N GLY A 282 -8.72 23.29 -15.85
CA GLY A 282 -8.58 22.02 -16.53
C GLY A 282 -8.10 22.17 -17.97
N ALA A 283 -7.76 21.04 -18.59
CA ALA A 283 -7.36 21.01 -19.99
C ALA A 283 -8.61 21.01 -20.91
N PRO A 284 -8.56 21.74 -22.03
CA PRO A 284 -9.62 21.71 -23.03
C PRO A 284 -9.72 20.31 -23.65
N ASP A 285 -10.95 19.81 -23.80
CA ASP A 285 -11.21 18.54 -24.47
C ASP A 285 -12.60 18.55 -25.13
N PRO A 286 -12.74 18.18 -26.41
CA PRO A 286 -14.04 18.18 -27.09
C PRO A 286 -15.07 17.21 -26.49
N ARG A 287 -14.65 16.28 -25.64
CA ARG A 287 -15.52 15.28 -25.01
C ARG A 287 -16.19 15.79 -23.73
N TRP A 288 -15.80 16.94 -23.20
CA TRP A 288 -16.49 17.55 -22.06
C TRP A 288 -17.92 17.98 -22.43
N ASP A 289 -18.87 17.64 -21.55
CA ASP A 289 -20.21 18.23 -21.56
C ASP A 289 -20.21 19.49 -20.68
N ASN A 290 -20.15 20.65 -21.33
CA ASN A 290 -20.08 21.95 -20.64
C ASN A 290 -21.33 22.22 -19.79
N ASP A 291 -22.51 21.84 -20.29
CA ASP A 291 -23.77 22.08 -19.60
C ASP A 291 -23.84 21.20 -18.35
N GLU A 292 -23.40 19.95 -18.43
CA GLU A 292 -23.32 19.06 -17.27
C GLU A 292 -22.32 19.60 -16.23
N LEU A 293 -21.11 19.96 -16.64
CA LEU A 293 -20.08 20.49 -15.75
C LEU A 293 -20.57 21.73 -15.00
N VAL A 294 -21.07 22.74 -15.71
CA VAL A 294 -21.56 23.99 -15.11
C VAL A 294 -22.76 23.72 -14.20
N THR A 295 -23.72 22.91 -14.65
CA THR A 295 -24.95 22.64 -13.89
C THR A 295 -24.67 21.94 -12.57
N TRP A 296 -23.76 20.97 -12.54
CA TRP A 296 -23.51 20.18 -11.35
C TRP A 296 -22.45 20.77 -10.43
N LEU A 297 -21.34 21.30 -10.97
CA LEU A 297 -20.30 21.91 -10.14
C LEU A 297 -20.80 23.18 -9.45
N SER A 298 -21.67 23.97 -10.08
CA SER A 298 -22.26 25.16 -9.46
C SER A 298 -23.14 24.85 -8.23
N LYS A 299 -23.60 23.60 -8.07
CA LYS A 299 -24.35 23.15 -6.87
C LYS A 299 -23.43 22.87 -5.69
N VAL A 300 -22.15 22.62 -5.93
CA VAL A 300 -21.15 22.44 -4.87
C VAL A 300 -20.71 23.83 -4.43
N LYS A 301 -21.08 24.22 -3.21
CA LYS A 301 -20.84 25.56 -2.68
C LYS A 301 -19.55 25.62 -1.89
N GLY A 302 -18.96 26.81 -1.76
CA GLY A 302 -17.79 27.04 -0.91
C GLY A 302 -17.98 26.52 0.53
N SER A 303 -19.19 26.63 1.09
CA SER A 303 -19.55 26.08 2.42
C SER A 303 -19.42 24.55 2.53
N ASN A 304 -19.34 23.83 1.41
CA ASN A 304 -19.06 22.39 1.37
C ASN A 304 -17.57 22.06 1.47
N PHE A 305 -16.69 23.06 1.41
CA PHE A 305 -15.25 22.91 1.57
C PHE A 305 -14.77 23.29 2.96
N GLU A 306 -13.56 22.85 3.26
CA GLU A 306 -12.75 23.26 4.40
C GLU A 306 -11.28 23.33 3.99
N ALA A 307 -10.56 24.30 4.56
CA ALA A 307 -9.11 24.35 4.46
C ALA A 307 -8.52 23.33 5.44
N VAL A 308 -7.39 22.72 5.08
CA VAL A 308 -6.70 21.73 5.91
C VAL A 308 -5.30 22.20 6.27
N ASP A 309 -4.81 21.76 7.42
CA ASP A 309 -3.42 21.95 7.83
C ASP A 309 -2.56 20.76 7.36
N GLU A 310 -1.72 21.01 6.36
CA GLU A 310 -0.82 20.01 5.75
C GLU A 310 0.57 19.94 6.41
N SER A 311 0.83 20.71 7.48
CA SER A 311 2.16 20.78 8.10
C SER A 311 2.71 19.42 8.56
N SER A 312 1.83 18.50 8.95
CA SER A 312 2.18 17.13 9.34
C SER A 312 2.69 16.24 8.20
N LEU A 313 2.43 16.63 6.94
CA LEU A 313 2.93 15.94 5.75
C LEU A 313 4.36 16.36 5.40
N MET A 314 4.77 17.57 5.76
CA MET A 314 6.04 18.14 5.32
C MET A 314 7.24 17.43 5.96
N ILE A 315 8.07 16.79 5.14
CA ILE A 315 9.33 16.17 5.58
C ILE A 315 10.48 17.18 5.56
N ASP A 316 10.56 17.97 4.49
CA ASP A 316 11.55 19.03 4.29
C ASP A 316 10.87 20.23 3.60
N PRO A 317 11.04 21.46 4.10
CA PRO A 317 10.38 22.65 3.54
C PRO A 317 10.81 23.02 2.10
N ASN A 318 11.89 22.43 1.57
CA ASN A 318 12.37 22.61 0.20
C ASN A 318 12.11 21.37 -0.68
N SER A 319 11.35 20.40 -0.19
CA SER A 319 10.93 19.21 -0.94
C SER A 319 9.41 19.10 -0.94
N ALA A 320 8.86 18.70 -2.09
CA ALA A 320 7.45 18.32 -2.24
C ALA A 320 7.18 16.91 -1.70
N GLN A 321 8.19 16.22 -1.16
CA GLN A 321 8.00 14.91 -0.57
C GLN A 321 7.12 15.02 0.68
N ALA A 322 6.02 14.28 0.66
CA ALA A 322 5.06 14.23 1.73
C ALA A 322 5.15 12.90 2.48
N LYS A 323 5.04 12.97 3.80
CA LYS A 323 4.79 11.81 4.64
C LYS A 323 3.37 11.34 4.37
N GLY A 324 3.22 10.15 3.77
CA GLY A 324 1.89 9.58 3.56
C GLY A 324 1.18 9.31 4.90
N LEU A 325 -0.14 9.54 4.93
CA LEU A 325 -0.99 9.27 6.10
C LEU A 325 -1.45 7.82 6.09
N ALA A 326 -1.15 7.10 7.17
CA ALA A 326 -1.63 5.73 7.30
C ALA A 326 -3.15 5.70 7.44
N ALA A 327 -3.83 4.87 6.64
CA ALA A 327 -5.27 4.67 6.72
C ALA A 327 -5.63 3.24 7.16
N ALA A 328 -4.76 2.27 6.88
CA ALA A 328 -4.95 0.89 7.30
C ALA A 328 -3.63 0.23 7.69
N ILE A 329 -3.74 -0.74 8.62
CA ILE A 329 -2.67 -1.64 9.00
C ILE A 329 -3.22 -3.08 9.02
N ALA A 330 -2.51 -4.02 8.41
CA ALA A 330 -2.96 -5.41 8.28
C ALA A 330 -1.82 -6.39 8.56
N PRO A 331 -2.09 -7.61 9.08
CA PRO A 331 -1.04 -8.60 9.31
C PRO A 331 -0.66 -9.27 7.98
N VAL A 332 0.64 -9.40 7.71
CA VAL A 332 1.17 -10.08 6.51
C VAL A 332 1.73 -11.45 6.85
N SER A 333 2.33 -11.59 8.04
CA SER A 333 2.96 -12.84 8.50
C SER A 333 2.98 -12.91 10.02
N GLY A 334 3.20 -14.12 10.55
CA GLY A 334 3.34 -14.35 11.98
C GLY A 334 2.01 -14.45 12.74
N THR A 335 0.90 -14.73 12.06
CA THR A 335 -0.38 -15.04 12.72
C THR A 335 -1.30 -15.92 11.85
N PRO A 336 -2.01 -16.91 12.43
CA PRO A 336 -1.82 -17.43 13.79
C PRO A 336 -0.53 -18.25 13.90
N GLN A 337 0.10 -18.27 15.08
CA GLN A 337 1.24 -19.17 15.33
C GLN A 337 1.39 -19.54 16.82
N GLY A 338 2.16 -20.59 17.09
CA GLY A 338 2.42 -21.08 18.44
C GLY A 338 3.91 -21.40 18.66
N ALA A 339 4.35 -21.24 19.91
CA ALA A 339 5.66 -21.66 20.38
C ALA A 339 5.51 -22.45 21.67
N VAL A 340 6.47 -23.33 21.99
CA VAL A 340 6.55 -23.89 23.35
C VAL A 340 6.77 -22.74 24.33
N ALA A 341 6.19 -22.84 25.53
CA ALA A 341 6.54 -21.93 26.62
C ALA A 341 8.07 -21.78 26.75
N SER A 342 8.54 -20.54 26.91
CA SER A 342 9.97 -20.16 26.93
C SER A 342 10.75 -20.31 25.61
N ALA A 343 10.11 -20.69 24.50
CA ALA A 343 10.76 -20.81 23.18
C ALA A 343 10.42 -19.66 22.23
N ALA A 344 11.28 -19.43 21.24
CA ALA A 344 11.05 -18.46 20.18
C ALA A 344 9.91 -18.91 19.24
N PHE A 345 9.12 -17.94 18.78
CA PHE A 345 8.14 -18.16 17.72
C PHE A 345 8.84 -18.32 16.35
N PRO A 346 8.32 -19.19 15.47
CA PRO A 346 8.99 -19.53 14.22
C PRO A 346 9.00 -18.38 13.21
N ASN A 347 7.95 -17.55 13.18
CA ASN A 347 7.81 -16.45 12.22
C ASN A 347 7.83 -15.10 12.93
N ARG A 348 8.52 -14.12 12.34
CA ARG A 348 8.44 -12.72 12.79
C ARG A 348 7.05 -12.16 12.53
N LEU A 349 6.62 -11.22 13.37
CA LEU A 349 5.36 -10.51 13.16
C LEU A 349 5.60 -9.46 12.08
N GLN A 350 4.75 -9.44 11.05
CA GLN A 350 4.85 -8.49 9.95
C GLN A 350 3.52 -7.78 9.74
N ALA A 351 3.55 -6.45 9.67
CA ALA A 351 2.38 -5.62 9.42
C ALA A 351 2.61 -4.77 8.16
N LEU A 352 1.62 -4.74 7.25
CA LEU A 352 1.57 -3.84 6.10
C LEU A 352 0.81 -2.58 6.49
N VAL A 353 1.38 -1.41 6.22
CA VAL A 353 0.73 -0.11 6.36
C VAL A 353 0.45 0.48 4.98
N THR A 354 -0.79 0.94 4.78
CA THR A 354 -1.24 1.57 3.53
C THR A 354 -1.98 2.87 3.78
N ASP A 355 -1.94 3.77 2.80
CA ASP A 355 -2.80 4.96 2.77
C ASP A 355 -4.25 4.62 2.35
N ILE A 356 -5.10 5.66 2.27
CA ILE A 356 -6.52 5.52 1.90
C ILE A 356 -6.73 5.05 0.45
N ALA A 357 -5.73 5.25 -0.41
CA ALA A 357 -5.73 4.78 -1.79
C ALA A 357 -5.16 3.35 -1.91
N GLY A 358 -4.85 2.68 -0.79
CA GLY A 358 -4.32 1.33 -0.75
C GLY A 358 -2.82 1.24 -1.10
N ARG A 359 -2.10 2.37 -1.11
CA ARG A 359 -0.68 2.39 -1.47
C ARG A 359 0.19 2.08 -0.25
N PRO A 360 1.22 1.23 -0.39
CA PRO A 360 2.12 0.93 0.71
C PRO A 360 2.89 2.18 1.13
N LEU A 361 2.96 2.42 2.44
CA LEU A 361 3.65 3.58 3.00
C LEU A 361 4.98 3.20 3.62
N SER A 362 6.09 3.75 3.11
CA SER A 362 7.41 3.60 3.74
C SER A 362 7.56 4.51 4.96
N ASP A 363 8.54 4.17 5.80
CA ASP A 363 9.02 4.98 6.92
C ASP A 363 7.95 5.31 7.98
N GLN A 364 6.88 4.51 8.02
CA GLN A 364 5.82 4.61 9.01
C GLN A 364 6.25 3.90 10.29
N GLN A 365 6.16 4.61 11.42
CA GLN A 365 6.50 4.04 12.72
C GLN A 365 5.40 3.10 13.19
N VAL A 366 5.71 1.81 13.28
CA VAL A 366 4.81 0.75 13.75
C VAL A 366 5.28 0.25 15.11
N THR A 367 4.34 0.18 16.06
CA THR A 367 4.59 -0.35 17.41
C THR A 367 3.92 -1.70 17.57
N PHE A 368 4.70 -2.75 17.80
CA PHE A 368 4.21 -4.07 18.21
C PHE A 368 4.16 -4.13 19.74
N GLN A 369 3.01 -4.52 20.29
CA GLN A 369 2.77 -4.57 21.73
C GLN A 369 2.19 -5.92 22.15
N ALA A 370 2.93 -6.64 23.00
CA ALA A 370 2.48 -7.85 23.67
C ALA A 370 1.82 -7.51 25.03
N PRO A 371 0.96 -8.39 25.58
CA PRO A 371 0.43 -8.22 26.92
C PRO A 371 1.55 -8.12 27.96
N THR A 372 1.40 -7.28 28.97
CA THR A 372 2.41 -7.10 30.03
C THR A 372 2.28 -8.11 31.17
N THR A 373 1.16 -8.84 31.24
CA THR A 373 0.85 -9.82 32.29
C THR A 373 0.22 -11.09 31.70
N GLY A 374 0.20 -12.16 32.50
CA GLY A 374 -0.37 -13.45 32.10
C GLY A 374 0.46 -14.15 31.01
N THR A 375 -0.22 -14.94 30.19
CA THR A 375 0.39 -15.61 29.04
C THR A 375 0.77 -14.56 27.99
N THR A 376 2.08 -14.44 27.73
CA THR A 376 2.64 -13.43 26.82
C THR A 376 3.97 -13.90 26.25
N GLY A 377 4.68 -13.02 25.54
CA GLY A 377 6.06 -13.19 25.15
C GLY A 377 6.82 -11.87 25.20
N ALA A 378 8.09 -11.90 24.79
CA ALA A 378 8.94 -10.72 24.72
C ALA A 378 9.69 -10.64 23.39
N PHE A 379 9.85 -9.42 22.89
CA PHE A 379 10.74 -9.11 21.77
C PHE A 379 12.21 -9.14 22.23
N ALA A 380 13.15 -9.05 21.28
CA ALA A 380 14.58 -9.00 21.57
C ALA A 380 14.90 -7.90 22.61
N GLY A 381 15.74 -8.24 23.60
CA GLY A 381 15.99 -7.36 24.76
C GLY A 381 15.01 -7.54 25.92
N ASN A 382 14.14 -8.56 25.88
CA ASN A 382 13.15 -8.88 26.92
C ASN A 382 12.12 -7.76 27.16
N VAL A 383 11.67 -7.12 26.09
CA VAL A 383 10.68 -6.03 26.13
C VAL A 383 9.33 -6.49 25.59
N SER A 384 8.23 -6.01 26.17
CA SER A 384 6.86 -6.27 25.70
C SER A 384 6.44 -5.38 24.53
N SER A 385 7.21 -4.32 24.25
CA SER A 385 6.95 -3.34 23.19
C SER A 385 8.15 -3.25 22.25
N TYR A 386 7.92 -3.23 20.94
CA TYR A 386 8.96 -3.07 19.93
C TYR A 386 8.49 -2.14 18.82
N VAL A 387 9.31 -1.12 18.52
CA VAL A 387 9.02 -0.11 17.51
C VAL A 387 9.97 -0.29 16.32
N THR A 388 9.42 -0.24 15.11
CA THR A 388 10.18 -0.29 13.86
C THR A 388 9.51 0.58 12.80
N GLN A 389 10.16 0.73 11.65
CA GLN A 389 9.60 1.43 10.50
C GLN A 389 9.22 0.46 9.38
N THR A 390 8.25 0.85 8.56
CA THR A 390 7.93 0.14 7.33
C THR A 390 9.00 0.36 6.26
N ASN A 391 9.28 -0.67 5.46
CA ASN A 391 10.17 -0.55 4.29
C ASN A 391 9.43 0.05 3.06
N ALA A 392 10.10 0.11 1.90
CA ALA A 392 9.52 0.60 0.64
C ALA A 392 8.25 -0.16 0.17
N SER A 393 8.02 -1.37 0.65
CA SER A 393 6.80 -2.15 0.39
C SER A 393 5.73 -1.97 1.47
N GLY A 394 5.91 -1.04 2.40
CA GLY A 394 4.97 -0.76 3.48
C GLY A 394 5.00 -1.78 4.63
N ILE A 395 6.01 -2.68 4.67
CA ILE A 395 6.04 -3.77 5.65
C ILE A 395 6.96 -3.42 6.82
N ALA A 396 6.39 -3.39 8.03
CA ALA A 396 7.10 -3.35 9.30
C ALA A 396 7.32 -4.80 9.80
N THR A 397 8.55 -5.14 10.18
CA THR A 397 8.91 -6.48 10.66
C THR A 397 9.46 -6.43 12.09
N SER A 398 8.90 -7.24 12.99
CA SER A 398 9.36 -7.34 14.38
C SER A 398 10.75 -8.00 14.51
N THR A 399 11.41 -7.80 15.64
CA THR A 399 12.49 -8.70 16.06
C THR A 399 11.95 -10.10 16.40
N ALA A 400 12.85 -11.01 16.81
CA ALA A 400 12.42 -12.33 17.25
C ALA A 400 11.54 -12.18 18.49
N PHE A 401 10.48 -12.98 18.59
CA PHE A 401 9.53 -12.94 19.69
C PHE A 401 9.56 -14.28 20.42
N THR A 402 9.69 -14.26 21.74
CA THR A 402 9.88 -15.45 22.57
C THR A 402 8.74 -15.59 23.57
N ALA A 403 8.08 -16.75 23.59
CA ALA A 403 7.05 -17.08 24.56
C ALA A 403 7.58 -16.98 25.99
N ASN A 404 6.76 -16.54 26.94
CA ASN A 404 7.05 -16.71 28.36
C ASN A 404 6.74 -18.14 28.83
N GLY A 405 6.95 -18.41 30.12
CA GLY A 405 6.74 -19.73 30.73
C GLY A 405 5.28 -20.13 30.95
N LEU A 406 4.31 -19.23 30.74
CA LEU A 406 2.89 -19.50 30.98
C LEU A 406 2.23 -19.97 29.69
N THR A 407 1.41 -21.01 29.78
CA THR A 407 0.70 -21.57 28.62
C THR A 407 -0.62 -20.85 28.37
N GLY A 408 -1.08 -20.78 27.12
CA GLY A 408 -2.36 -20.18 26.75
C GLY A 408 -2.28 -19.39 25.45
N SER A 409 -3.42 -18.82 25.04
CA SER A 409 -3.51 -17.95 23.87
C SER A 409 -3.55 -16.48 24.29
N TYR A 410 -3.01 -15.61 23.45
CA TYR A 410 -2.98 -14.16 23.66
C TYR A 410 -2.82 -13.44 22.32
N ILE A 411 -3.01 -12.12 22.34
CA ILE A 411 -2.93 -11.26 21.17
C ILE A 411 -1.75 -10.30 21.34
N VAL A 412 -0.92 -10.20 20.32
CA VAL A 412 -0.01 -9.06 20.11
C VAL A 412 -0.68 -8.10 19.15
N THR A 413 -0.67 -6.80 19.45
CA THR A 413 -1.22 -5.78 18.55
C THR A 413 -0.10 -5.05 17.82
N ALA A 414 -0.34 -4.62 16.58
CA ALA A 414 0.49 -3.60 15.94
C ALA A 414 -0.34 -2.34 15.64
N THR A 415 0.22 -1.18 15.97
CA THR A 415 -0.39 0.15 15.78
C THR A 415 0.51 1.04 14.94
N VAL A 416 -0.11 2.01 14.25
CA VAL A 416 0.55 3.12 13.55
C VAL A 416 -0.26 4.38 13.85
N GLY A 417 0.42 5.52 14.06
CA GLY A 417 -0.15 6.71 14.73
C GLY A 417 -1.46 7.24 14.15
N ASP A 418 -1.66 7.14 12.83
CA ASP A 418 -2.83 7.72 12.15
C ASP A 418 -4.02 6.73 12.04
N VAL A 419 -3.86 5.49 12.50
CA VAL A 419 -4.87 4.42 12.38
C VAL A 419 -5.39 4.02 13.76
N THR A 420 -6.70 4.19 13.97
CA THR A 420 -7.37 3.92 15.25
C THR A 420 -7.56 2.43 15.55
N THR A 421 -7.69 1.61 14.51
CA THR A 421 -7.90 0.16 14.66
C THR A 421 -6.58 -0.59 14.48
N PRO A 422 -6.01 -1.19 15.55
CA PRO A 422 -4.78 -1.97 15.44
C PRO A 422 -5.01 -3.25 14.63
N THR A 423 -3.95 -3.76 14.02
CA THR A 423 -3.93 -5.15 13.55
C THR A 423 -3.52 -6.09 14.69
N THR A 424 -3.99 -7.33 14.65
CA THR A 424 -3.79 -8.32 15.72
C THR A 424 -3.06 -9.56 15.22
N PHE A 425 -2.15 -10.07 16.05
CA PHE A 425 -1.46 -11.34 15.86
C PHE A 425 -1.90 -12.31 16.96
N GLN A 426 -2.63 -13.35 16.56
CA GLN A 426 -3.06 -14.45 17.41
C GLN A 426 -1.90 -15.40 17.70
N LEU A 427 -1.44 -15.43 18.96
CA LEU A 427 -0.31 -16.24 19.41
C LEU A 427 -0.73 -17.24 20.51
N LYS A 428 0.02 -18.34 20.61
CA LYS A 428 -0.19 -19.36 21.66
C LYS A 428 1.11 -19.86 22.25
N ASN A 429 1.24 -19.77 23.56
CA ASN A 429 2.26 -20.48 24.33
C ASN A 429 1.73 -21.88 24.61
N LEU A 430 2.34 -22.87 23.98
CA LEU A 430 1.99 -24.27 24.07
C LEU A 430 2.75 -24.91 25.24
N ALA A 431 2.12 -25.86 25.92
CA ALA A 431 2.79 -26.64 26.94
C ALA A 431 4.04 -27.36 26.37
N GLY A 432 5.10 -27.41 27.17
CA GLY A 432 6.22 -28.32 26.97
C GLY A 432 5.76 -29.77 27.20
N CYS A 433 6.21 -30.71 26.40
CA CYS A 433 5.92 -32.12 26.66
C CYS A 433 6.99 -32.69 27.59
N ALA A 434 6.58 -33.53 28.53
CA ALA A 434 7.47 -34.15 29.49
C ALA A 434 8.61 -34.91 28.77
N GLN A 435 9.82 -34.81 29.31
CA GLN A 435 10.95 -35.66 28.90
C GLN A 435 10.98 -36.95 29.72
N PRO A 436 11.41 -38.08 29.11
CA PRO A 436 11.75 -38.24 27.70
C PRO A 436 10.51 -38.13 26.79
N PHE A 437 10.68 -37.65 25.55
CA PHE A 437 9.54 -37.60 24.61
C PHE A 437 9.13 -39.03 24.23
N VAL A 438 7.89 -39.38 24.58
CA VAL A 438 7.27 -40.65 24.18
C VAL A 438 6.10 -40.35 23.27
N VAL A 439 6.13 -40.89 22.05
CA VAL A 439 4.99 -40.88 21.14
C VAL A 439 4.01 -41.96 21.58
N THR A 440 2.78 -41.54 21.86
CA THR A 440 1.70 -42.40 22.39
C THR A 440 0.47 -42.40 21.48
N LEU A 441 0.38 -41.48 20.52
CA LEU A 441 -0.72 -41.40 19.57
C LEU A 441 -0.43 -42.28 18.34
N SER A 442 -1.45 -42.98 17.85
CA SER A 442 -1.37 -43.78 16.61
C SER A 442 -1.67 -43.00 15.33
N SER A 443 -2.00 -41.71 15.44
CA SER A 443 -2.21 -40.82 14.30
C SER A 443 -1.60 -39.43 14.51
N ASP A 444 -1.09 -38.84 13.43
CA ASP A 444 -0.55 -37.48 13.39
C ASP A 444 -0.90 -36.79 12.07
N ASP A 445 -1.22 -35.50 12.09
CA ASP A 445 -1.51 -34.74 10.87
C ASP A 445 -0.29 -33.96 10.34
N GLY A 446 0.87 -34.08 11.01
CA GLY A 446 2.08 -33.33 10.68
C GLY A 446 2.16 -31.95 11.35
N GLY A 447 1.08 -31.50 11.99
CA GLY A 447 0.97 -30.20 12.67
C GLY A 447 0.42 -30.28 14.10
N SER A 448 0.28 -31.49 14.65
CA SER A 448 -0.35 -31.71 15.95
C SER A 448 0.32 -30.91 17.07
N THR A 449 -0.50 -30.23 17.86
CA THR A 449 -0.05 -29.46 19.03
C THR A 449 -0.10 -30.27 20.34
N VAL A 450 -0.52 -31.54 20.27
CA VAL A 450 -0.76 -32.40 21.43
C VAL A 450 0.51 -33.17 21.81
N CYS A 451 0.83 -33.20 23.11
CA CYS A 451 1.92 -34.03 23.62
C CYS A 451 1.62 -35.52 23.46
N GLY A 452 2.60 -36.29 23.00
CA GLY A 452 2.40 -37.68 22.59
C GLY A 452 2.25 -37.87 21.08
N SER A 453 2.14 -36.79 20.30
CA SER A 453 2.27 -36.83 18.84
C SER A 453 3.74 -36.77 18.41
N LEU A 454 4.05 -37.31 17.22
CA LEU A 454 5.40 -37.30 16.67
C LEU A 454 5.79 -35.90 16.18
N SER A 455 4.90 -35.19 15.50
CA SER A 455 5.12 -33.82 15.04
C SER A 455 5.47 -32.89 16.20
N ARG A 456 4.78 -33.04 17.34
CA ARG A 456 5.11 -32.27 18.56
C ARG A 456 6.47 -32.63 19.14
N ALA A 457 6.80 -33.92 19.25
CA ALA A 457 8.11 -34.36 19.75
C ALA A 457 9.26 -33.87 18.86
N LEU A 458 9.09 -33.90 17.53
CA LEU A 458 10.07 -33.42 16.56
C LEU A 458 10.30 -31.91 16.65
N LEU A 459 9.24 -31.13 16.92
CA LEU A 459 9.35 -29.68 17.11
C LEU A 459 10.08 -29.28 18.39
N GLN A 460 9.98 -30.10 19.44
CA GLN A 460 10.61 -29.82 20.73
C GLN A 460 11.98 -30.50 20.91
N GLY A 461 12.34 -31.43 20.03
CA GLY A 461 13.60 -32.13 20.08
C GLY A 461 14.79 -31.23 19.78
N THR A 462 15.78 -31.25 20.69
CA THR A 462 17.06 -30.56 20.57
C THR A 462 18.23 -31.55 20.64
N THR A 463 19.47 -31.08 20.66
CA THR A 463 20.67 -31.92 20.75
C THR A 463 20.57 -32.93 21.90
N SER A 464 20.89 -34.20 21.63
CA SER A 464 20.83 -35.32 22.58
C SER A 464 19.41 -35.78 22.99
N THR A 465 18.36 -35.23 22.38
CA THR A 465 16.98 -35.69 22.62
C THR A 465 16.80 -37.12 22.10
N GLN A 466 16.19 -37.98 22.91
CA GLN A 466 15.63 -39.25 22.44
C GLN A 466 14.11 -39.16 22.36
N ILE A 467 13.56 -39.50 21.19
CA ILE A 467 12.13 -39.69 20.97
C ILE A 467 11.89 -41.19 20.84
N SER A 468 11.15 -41.75 21.77
CA SER A 468 10.73 -43.16 21.78
C SER A 468 9.24 -43.29 21.45
N PHE A 469 8.81 -44.50 21.16
CA PHE A 469 7.42 -44.81 20.83
C PHE A 469 6.88 -45.86 21.80
N ASP A 470 5.75 -45.55 22.42
CA ASP A 470 5.04 -46.52 23.25
C ASP A 470 3.95 -47.19 22.42
N THR A 471 4.32 -48.32 21.81
CA THR A 471 3.41 -49.11 20.99
C THR A 471 2.24 -49.71 21.75
N THR A 472 2.31 -49.81 23.09
CA THR A 472 1.17 -50.26 23.89
C THR A 472 0.12 -49.16 23.98
N SER A 473 0.53 -47.92 24.25
CA SER A 473 -0.36 -46.75 24.26
C SER A 473 -0.92 -46.40 22.89
N MET A 474 -0.14 -46.62 21.81
CA MET A 474 -0.61 -46.42 20.44
C MET A 474 -1.64 -47.48 20.00
N GLY A 475 -1.77 -48.59 20.73
CA GLY A 475 -2.63 -49.70 20.31
C GLY A 475 -2.08 -50.50 19.12
N GLY A 476 -0.77 -50.42 18.87
CA GLY A 476 -0.12 -51.08 17.76
C GLY A 476 1.28 -50.54 17.45
N THR A 477 1.95 -51.16 16.48
CA THR A 477 3.31 -50.77 16.04
C THR A 477 3.29 -49.81 14.86
N GLU A 478 2.22 -49.04 14.71
CA GLU A 478 1.99 -48.19 13.56
C GLU A 478 1.55 -46.78 13.97
N LEU A 479 2.21 -45.78 13.37
CA LEU A 479 1.79 -44.38 13.37
C LEU A 479 1.31 -44.00 11.98
N VAL A 480 0.05 -43.58 11.86
CA VAL A 480 -0.53 -43.06 10.61
C VAL A 480 -0.33 -41.55 10.55
N VAL A 481 0.24 -41.06 9.45
CA VAL A 481 0.51 -39.64 9.26
C VAL A 481 -0.25 -39.13 8.04
N SER A 482 -1.13 -38.15 8.22
CA SER A 482 -1.94 -37.59 7.14
C SER A 482 -1.40 -36.30 6.53
N GLY A 483 -0.27 -35.77 7.01
CA GLY A 483 0.37 -34.56 6.49
C GLY A 483 1.90 -34.56 6.63
N ALA A 484 2.54 -33.42 6.37
CA ALA A 484 4.00 -33.32 6.37
C ALA A 484 4.58 -33.27 7.79
N LEU A 485 5.52 -34.16 8.12
CA LEU A 485 6.22 -34.11 9.40
C LEU A 485 7.28 -33.00 9.44
N PRO A 486 7.49 -32.35 10.60
CA PRO A 486 8.64 -31.48 10.83
C PRO A 486 9.97 -32.22 10.61
N PRO A 487 11.04 -31.55 10.14
CA PRO A 487 12.35 -32.19 10.00
C PRO A 487 12.93 -32.63 11.35
N VAL A 488 13.63 -33.77 11.34
CA VAL A 488 14.39 -34.27 12.50
C VAL A 488 15.62 -33.38 12.68
N GLN A 489 15.66 -32.63 13.79
CA GLN A 489 16.73 -31.68 14.09
C GLN A 489 18.07 -32.39 14.40
N ALA A 490 19.18 -31.68 14.20
CA ALA A 490 20.52 -32.18 14.49
C ALA A 490 20.65 -32.69 15.94
N GLY A 491 21.25 -33.86 16.13
CA GLY A 491 21.45 -34.46 17.45
C GLY A 491 20.22 -35.11 18.09
N VAL A 492 19.04 -35.03 17.45
CA VAL A 492 17.85 -35.80 17.87
C VAL A 492 17.99 -37.25 17.42
N THR A 493 17.63 -38.18 18.32
CA THR A 493 17.51 -39.62 18.01
C THR A 493 16.05 -40.03 18.02
N LEU A 494 15.55 -40.52 16.88
CA LEU A 494 14.29 -41.25 16.79
C LEU A 494 14.57 -42.74 16.91
N ASP A 495 13.98 -43.40 17.91
CA ASP A 495 14.16 -44.84 18.12
C ASP A 495 12.81 -45.55 18.19
N GLY A 496 12.51 -46.32 17.14
CA GLY A 496 11.30 -47.15 17.06
C GLY A 496 11.34 -48.41 17.93
N GLY A 497 12.40 -48.63 18.72
CA GLY A 497 12.51 -49.77 19.62
C GLY A 497 13.31 -50.93 19.01
N SER A 498 12.69 -52.10 18.80
CA SER A 498 13.39 -53.31 18.35
C SER A 498 13.29 -53.54 16.84
N CYS A 499 14.35 -54.11 16.28
CA CYS A 499 14.47 -54.52 14.88
C CYS A 499 13.62 -55.74 14.50
N ASP A 500 13.19 -56.54 15.48
CA ASP A 500 12.61 -57.86 15.22
C ASP A 500 11.10 -57.82 15.33
N LEU A 501 10.42 -57.91 14.18
CA LEU A 501 8.97 -57.97 14.04
C LEU A 501 8.33 -59.15 14.79
N LEU A 502 9.11 -60.18 15.14
CA LEU A 502 8.64 -61.40 15.81
C LEU A 502 8.86 -61.38 17.34
N THR A 503 9.78 -60.56 17.85
CA THR A 503 10.16 -60.57 19.29
C THR A 503 10.12 -59.19 19.96
N GLY A 504 9.83 -58.12 19.23
CA GLY A 504 9.55 -56.79 19.77
C GLY A 504 8.79 -55.88 18.80
N PRO A 505 8.33 -54.71 19.24
CA PRO A 505 7.62 -53.80 18.36
C PRO A 505 8.62 -53.13 17.39
N SER A 506 8.53 -53.42 16.10
CA SER A 506 9.14 -52.60 15.04
C SER A 506 8.14 -51.54 14.59
N LEU A 507 8.50 -50.26 14.69
CA LEU A 507 7.58 -49.17 14.37
C LEU A 507 7.51 -48.89 12.86
N SER A 508 6.28 -48.82 12.34
CA SER A 508 5.99 -48.33 10.99
C SER A 508 5.35 -46.94 11.04
N ILE A 509 5.90 -45.98 10.31
CA ILE A 509 5.29 -44.68 10.04
C ILE A 509 4.71 -44.73 8.62
N ARG A 510 3.39 -44.61 8.50
CA ARG A 510 2.68 -44.68 7.22
C ARG A 510 2.03 -43.36 6.86
N GLY A 511 2.38 -42.81 5.70
CA GLY A 511 1.70 -41.67 5.10
C GLY A 511 0.30 -42.07 4.58
N ASN A 512 -0.63 -41.11 4.57
CA ASN A 512 -1.90 -41.26 3.87
C ASN A 512 -1.74 -40.88 2.37
N PHE A 513 -2.13 -41.78 1.46
CA PHE A 513 -1.94 -41.60 0.00
C PHE A 513 -2.64 -40.37 -0.59
N SER A 514 -3.60 -39.77 0.12
CA SER A 514 -4.37 -38.62 -0.35
C SER A 514 -3.77 -37.24 -0.01
N SER A 515 -2.64 -37.16 0.71
CA SER A 515 -2.15 -35.89 1.31
C SER A 515 -1.26 -35.00 0.42
N GLY A 516 -1.27 -35.16 -0.90
CA GLY A 516 -0.43 -34.38 -1.82
C GLY A 516 1.07 -34.72 -1.73
N SER A 517 1.94 -34.00 -2.44
CA SER A 517 3.38 -34.27 -2.64
C SER A 517 4.28 -34.06 -1.40
N SER A 518 3.76 -34.26 -0.20
CA SER A 518 4.51 -34.07 1.05
C SER A 518 5.61 -35.11 1.22
N PRO A 519 6.85 -34.71 1.54
CA PRO A 519 7.93 -35.65 1.82
C PRO A 519 7.63 -36.44 3.10
N GLY A 520 8.17 -37.66 3.20
CA GLY A 520 8.18 -38.42 4.45
C GLY A 520 9.13 -37.80 5.49
N LEU A 521 9.93 -38.61 6.18
CA LEU A 521 10.87 -38.13 7.20
C LEU A 521 12.08 -37.40 6.57
N VAL A 522 12.21 -36.11 6.85
CA VAL A 522 13.37 -35.31 6.45
C VAL A 522 14.36 -35.24 7.61
N VAL A 523 15.61 -35.65 7.37
CA VAL A 523 16.66 -35.79 8.40
C VAL A 523 17.75 -34.74 8.19
N MET A 524 17.95 -33.87 9.18
CA MET A 524 18.99 -32.84 9.19
C MET A 524 20.36 -33.39 9.64
N LEU A 525 21.43 -32.66 9.28
CA LEU A 525 22.82 -33.03 9.59
C LEU A 525 23.01 -33.42 11.06
N GLY A 526 23.55 -34.61 11.31
CA GLY A 526 23.88 -35.07 12.67
C GLY A 526 22.70 -35.65 13.47
N ALA A 527 21.51 -35.76 12.89
CA ALA A 527 20.41 -36.51 13.49
C ALA A 527 20.61 -38.04 13.35
N THR A 528 19.93 -38.81 14.20
CA THR A 528 19.96 -40.29 14.20
C THR A 528 18.55 -40.88 14.10
N VAL A 529 18.37 -41.87 13.22
CA VAL A 529 17.12 -42.64 13.12
C VAL A 529 17.44 -44.13 13.26
N LYS A 530 16.68 -44.85 14.09
CA LYS A 530 16.86 -46.28 14.37
C LYS A 530 15.54 -47.04 14.38
N ASN A 531 15.54 -48.27 13.87
CA ASN A 531 14.44 -49.23 14.01
C ASN A 531 13.06 -48.72 13.55
N ILE A 532 13.01 -47.90 12.50
CA ILE A 532 11.78 -47.32 11.96
C ILE A 532 11.64 -47.66 10.48
N ARG A 533 10.43 -48.05 10.07
CA ARG A 533 10.02 -48.21 8.67
C ARG A 533 9.17 -47.03 8.24
N VAL A 534 9.44 -46.46 7.06
CA VAL A 534 8.62 -45.38 6.48
C VAL A 534 8.03 -45.82 5.15
N SER A 535 6.72 -45.60 4.96
CA SER A 535 5.98 -45.95 3.74
C SER A 535 4.77 -45.04 3.54
N GLY A 536 4.11 -45.11 2.37
CA GLY A 536 2.81 -44.45 2.14
C GLY A 536 2.86 -42.96 1.80
N PHE A 537 4.04 -42.34 1.64
CA PHE A 537 4.16 -40.97 1.12
C PHE A 537 4.41 -40.97 -0.40
N PRO A 538 3.95 -39.97 -1.17
CA PRO A 538 4.38 -39.79 -2.55
C PRO A 538 5.80 -39.18 -2.61
N GLY A 539 6.74 -39.87 -3.28
CA GLY A 539 8.13 -39.42 -3.45
C GLY A 539 9.13 -40.06 -2.48
N PRO A 540 10.33 -39.48 -2.28
CA PRO A 540 11.35 -40.07 -1.40
C PRO A 540 10.90 -40.05 0.07
N GLN A 541 10.85 -41.23 0.69
CA GLN A 541 10.29 -41.46 2.05
C GLN A 541 11.18 -40.96 3.18
N ILE A 542 12.50 -41.08 3.02
CA ILE A 542 13.50 -40.59 3.96
C ILE A 542 14.49 -39.74 3.16
N GLN A 543 14.60 -38.46 3.49
CA GLN A 543 15.45 -37.51 2.78
C GLN A 543 16.53 -36.98 3.72
N ALA A 544 17.80 -37.17 3.35
CA ALA A 544 18.92 -36.55 4.04
C ALA A 544 19.25 -35.21 3.36
N ARG A 545 19.29 -34.12 4.13
CA ARG A 545 19.66 -32.79 3.59
C ARG A 545 21.17 -32.53 3.52
N ALA A 546 22.00 -33.38 4.14
CA ALA A 546 23.48 -33.33 4.06
C ALA A 546 24.13 -34.67 4.48
N GLY A 547 25.35 -34.95 4.02
CA GLY A 547 26.04 -36.24 4.09
C GLY A 547 26.63 -36.70 5.44
N GLY A 548 26.10 -36.26 6.59
CA GLY A 548 26.61 -36.62 7.93
C GLY A 548 25.57 -37.21 8.88
N ASN A 549 24.51 -37.82 8.35
CA ASN A 549 23.42 -38.41 9.14
C ASN A 549 23.73 -39.86 9.54
N SER A 550 23.27 -40.28 10.72
CA SER A 550 23.47 -41.66 11.21
C SER A 550 22.17 -42.47 11.11
N PHE A 551 22.11 -43.39 10.15
CA PHE A 551 21.06 -44.41 10.08
C PHE A 551 21.61 -45.71 10.66
N LYS A 552 21.03 -46.22 11.75
CA LYS A 552 21.54 -47.43 12.44
C LYS A 552 20.43 -48.43 12.65
N LYS A 553 20.71 -49.71 12.35
CA LYS A 553 19.85 -50.88 12.59
C LYS A 553 18.42 -50.75 12.01
N CYS A 554 18.11 -51.57 11.00
CA CYS A 554 16.77 -51.78 10.46
C CYS A 554 15.97 -50.49 10.15
N VAL A 555 16.59 -49.52 9.49
CA VAL A 555 15.86 -48.39 8.88
C VAL A 555 15.52 -48.76 7.44
N TRP A 556 14.23 -48.80 7.11
CA TRP A 556 13.74 -49.23 5.80
C TRP A 556 12.85 -48.15 5.18
N ALA A 557 13.20 -47.70 3.97
CA ALA A 557 12.29 -46.99 3.09
C ALA A 557 11.65 -48.01 2.14
N ALA A 558 10.32 -48.16 2.16
CA ALA A 558 9.67 -48.96 1.14
C ALA A 558 9.88 -48.28 -0.23
N LYS A 559 10.52 -48.98 -1.19
CA LYS A 559 10.57 -48.51 -2.58
C LYS A 559 9.11 -48.33 -3.05
N SER A 560 8.76 -47.13 -3.49
CA SER A 560 7.60 -46.92 -4.33
C SER A 560 7.78 -47.79 -5.58
N PHE A 561 7.07 -48.92 -5.64
CA PHE A 561 6.82 -49.53 -6.93
C PHE A 561 5.90 -48.58 -7.70
N PRO A 562 6.15 -48.40 -9.01
CA PRO A 562 5.43 -47.44 -9.84
C PRO A 562 3.91 -47.65 -9.84
#